data_AF-A0A9E5FEP3-F1
#
_entry.id   AF-A0A9E5FEP3-F1
#
_cell.length_a   1.000
_cell.length_b   1.000
_cell.length_c   1.000
_cell.angle_alpha   90.00
_cell.angle_beta   90.00
_cell.angle_gamma   90.00
#
_symmetry.space_group_name_H-M   'P 1'
#
loop_
_entity.id
_entity.type
_entity.pdbx_description
1 polymer ?
#
loop_
_entity_poly.entity_id
_entity_poly.type
_entity_poly.pdbx_seq_one_letter_code
_entity_poly.pdbx_strand_id
1 'polypeptide(L)'
;SGKADVRVLLDGQPLIVRMGIGPSSEVPPVELPIPMGVRYLTLMATEGADGTIGHDQVYFGDPRVAPAVVPGSSAADAAERSRLAIRLRDIEDKISKTDESPMVYGVRSSPPDKIHLLRRGNPEEPGAVVGPDAINCLKGAPVYAGQGAIADGERRAALARWIVHPDNPLTRRVIVNRLWHHHFGVGIVDTPSDFGAGGGKPSHPEMLDWLAGELRSQKWSLKSIHRLICISEAYQRASVVENPAANAIDASNRLLWRQNPRRLDAESVRDAVLATSGQLDLTPFGPGFRDFVYTEAYAPIYRHVDDDSPGLRRRSIYRFVVRTTPQPFLTTLDCANPANLTPARNETTTALQSLALLNNPFMLRQARHFADRVKMESGDDAAFQSRRAFIRALGRLPDQQESGPAADLIRSRGLPELCRMLFNTSEFSHVD
;
A
#
# COMPACT_ATOMS: atom_id res chain seq x y z
N SER A 1 -24.22 -44.43 -42.30
CA SER A 1 -24.64 -44.52 -40.90
C SER A 1 -23.38 -44.48 -40.07
N GLY A 2 -23.31 -43.57 -39.11
CA GLY A 2 -22.12 -43.31 -38.31
C GLY A 2 -21.53 -44.56 -37.70
N LYS A 3 -20.21 -44.73 -37.87
CA LYS A 3 -19.45 -45.80 -37.22
C LYS A 3 -18.39 -45.16 -36.35
N ALA A 4 -18.10 -45.76 -35.20
CA ALA A 4 -17.08 -45.28 -34.30
C ALA A 4 -16.12 -46.39 -33.87
N ASP A 5 -14.91 -45.97 -33.56
CA ASP A 5 -13.82 -46.82 -33.10
C ASP A 5 -13.47 -46.43 -31.67
N VAL A 6 -13.41 -47.40 -30.76
CA VAL A 6 -13.10 -47.22 -29.35
C VAL A 6 -11.83 -47.97 -29.00
N ARG A 7 -10.91 -47.27 -28.34
CA ARG A 7 -9.62 -47.81 -27.86
C ARG A 7 -9.43 -47.54 -26.38
N VAL A 8 -9.00 -48.57 -25.64
CA VAL A 8 -8.54 -48.47 -24.25
C VAL A 8 -7.08 -48.82 -24.22
N LEU A 9 -6.23 -47.92 -23.72
CA LEU A 9 -4.79 -48.08 -23.64
C LEU A 9 -4.30 -47.98 -22.20
N LEU A 10 -3.31 -48.80 -21.84
CA LEU A 10 -2.54 -48.68 -20.60
C LEU A 10 -1.10 -48.31 -20.97
N ASP A 11 -0.58 -47.20 -20.43
CA ASP A 11 0.75 -46.66 -20.73
C ASP A 11 1.07 -46.59 -22.24
N GLY A 12 0.06 -46.25 -23.04
CA GLY A 12 0.17 -46.12 -24.51
C GLY A 12 0.06 -47.43 -25.29
N GLN A 13 -0.04 -48.60 -24.62
CA GLN A 13 -0.28 -49.89 -25.28
C GLN A 13 -1.79 -50.17 -25.41
N PRO A 14 -2.31 -50.39 -26.64
CA PRO A 14 -3.73 -50.65 -26.84
C PRO A 14 -4.08 -52.05 -26.34
N LEU A 15 -5.05 -52.11 -25.43
CA LEU A 15 -5.50 -53.35 -24.80
C LEU A 15 -6.87 -53.78 -25.30
N ILE A 16 -7.75 -52.82 -25.59
CA ILE A 16 -9.04 -53.06 -26.22
C ILE A 16 -9.16 -52.14 -27.40
N VAL A 17 -9.50 -52.71 -28.57
CA VAL A 17 -9.78 -51.98 -29.79
C VAL A 17 -11.06 -52.55 -30.37
N ARG A 18 -12.13 -51.75 -30.37
CA ARG A 18 -13.40 -52.09 -31.03
C ARG A 18 -13.60 -51.11 -32.16
N MET A 19 -13.78 -51.61 -33.37
CA MET A 19 -13.90 -50.79 -34.56
C MET A 19 -15.29 -50.93 -35.16
N GLY A 20 -15.79 -49.87 -35.79
CA GLY A 20 -17.02 -49.92 -36.60
C GLY A 20 -18.32 -50.04 -35.81
N ILE A 21 -18.38 -49.52 -34.57
CA ILE A 21 -19.57 -49.52 -33.71
C ILE A 21 -20.61 -48.57 -34.32
N GLY A 22 -21.77 -49.11 -34.70
CA GLY A 22 -22.89 -48.32 -35.22
C GLY A 22 -24.02 -48.12 -34.19
N PRO A 23 -25.06 -47.34 -34.50
CA PRO A 23 -26.15 -47.01 -33.56
C PRO A 23 -26.95 -48.22 -33.06
N SER A 24 -26.98 -49.30 -33.84
CA SER A 24 -27.66 -50.56 -33.49
C SER A 24 -26.69 -51.66 -33.02
N SER A 25 -25.42 -51.33 -32.76
CA SER A 25 -24.45 -52.28 -32.24
C SER A 25 -24.64 -52.47 -30.74
N GLU A 26 -24.80 -53.72 -30.30
CA GLU A 26 -24.80 -54.06 -28.89
C GLU A 26 -23.35 -54.03 -28.36
N VAL A 27 -23.05 -53.12 -27.43
CA VAL A 27 -21.70 -52.98 -26.85
C VAL A 27 -21.73 -53.45 -25.40
N PRO A 28 -21.28 -54.68 -25.08
CA PRO A 28 -21.20 -55.15 -23.70
C PRO A 28 -20.20 -54.32 -22.86
N PRO A 29 -20.42 -54.23 -21.54
CA PRO A 29 -19.51 -53.53 -20.63
C PRO A 29 -18.11 -54.13 -20.70
N VAL A 30 -17.11 -53.25 -20.52
CA VAL A 30 -15.71 -53.61 -20.52
C VAL A 30 -15.21 -53.61 -19.09
N GLU A 31 -14.87 -54.79 -18.57
CA GLU A 31 -14.15 -54.94 -17.31
C GLU A 31 -12.68 -55.25 -17.61
N LEU A 32 -11.78 -54.46 -17.03
CA LEU A 32 -10.36 -54.52 -17.31
C LEU A 32 -9.54 -54.47 -16.02
N PRO A 33 -8.70 -55.48 -15.71
CA PRO A 33 -7.75 -55.37 -14.62
C PRO A 33 -6.65 -54.36 -14.99
N ILE A 34 -6.41 -53.37 -14.12
CA ILE A 34 -5.31 -52.40 -14.25
C ILE A 34 -4.17 -52.85 -13.32
N PRO A 35 -3.03 -53.33 -13.86
CA PRO A 35 -1.92 -53.79 -13.02
C PRO A 35 -1.32 -52.70 -12.14
N MET A 36 -0.89 -53.10 -10.94
CA MET A 36 -0.08 -52.25 -10.06
C MET A 36 1.22 -51.86 -10.77
N GLY A 37 1.39 -50.58 -11.09
CA GLY A 37 2.57 -50.05 -11.81
C GLY A 37 2.24 -49.28 -13.09
N VAL A 38 1.01 -49.39 -13.60
CA VAL A 38 0.54 -48.56 -14.72
C VAL A 38 0.43 -47.10 -14.30
N ARG A 39 0.94 -46.19 -15.13
CA ARG A 39 0.90 -44.74 -14.85
C ARG A 39 -0.29 -44.04 -15.50
N TYR A 40 -0.69 -44.48 -16.68
CA TYR A 40 -1.72 -43.83 -17.50
C TYR A 40 -2.74 -44.84 -18.03
N LEU A 41 -4.02 -44.57 -17.78
CA LEU A 41 -5.16 -45.18 -18.46
C LEU A 41 -5.71 -44.17 -19.47
N THR A 42 -5.76 -44.53 -20.75
CA THR A 42 -6.29 -43.68 -21.82
C THR A 42 -7.52 -44.31 -22.44
N LEU A 43 -8.62 -43.56 -22.46
CA LEU A 43 -9.86 -43.91 -23.15
C LEU A 43 -10.01 -43.03 -24.38
N MET A 44 -10.10 -43.63 -25.55
CA MET A 44 -10.18 -42.91 -26.82
C MET A 44 -11.37 -43.41 -27.63
N ALA A 45 -12.18 -42.50 -28.14
CA ALA A 45 -13.20 -42.78 -29.13
C ALA A 45 -12.93 -41.90 -30.35
N THR A 46 -12.93 -42.50 -31.54
CA THR A 46 -12.73 -41.81 -32.82
C THR A 46 -13.88 -42.13 -33.76
N GLU A 47 -14.17 -41.21 -34.68
CA GLU A 47 -15.01 -41.52 -35.83
C GLU A 47 -14.35 -42.64 -36.66
N GLY A 48 -15.17 -43.57 -37.13
CA GLY A 48 -14.74 -44.75 -37.88
C GLY A 48 -14.09 -44.37 -39.21
N ALA A 49 -13.27 -45.27 -39.75
CA ALA A 49 -12.46 -45.05 -40.95
C ALA A 49 -13.25 -44.98 -42.28
N ASP A 50 -14.45 -44.37 -42.31
CA ASP A 50 -15.20 -44.08 -43.54
C ASP A 50 -15.05 -42.64 -44.05
N GLY A 51 -14.24 -41.81 -43.39
CA GLY A 51 -13.71 -40.56 -43.96
C GLY A 51 -14.75 -39.45 -44.19
N THR A 52 -15.95 -39.61 -43.65
CA THR A 52 -16.99 -38.57 -43.61
C THR A 52 -17.05 -37.95 -42.22
N ILE A 53 -16.84 -36.64 -42.11
CA ILE A 53 -17.00 -35.89 -40.84
C ILE A 53 -18.48 -35.92 -40.47
N GLY A 54 -18.85 -36.85 -39.59
CA GLY A 54 -20.23 -37.07 -39.13
C GLY A 54 -20.41 -36.55 -37.70
N HIS A 55 -21.57 -35.98 -37.37
CA HIS A 55 -21.89 -35.54 -36.00
C HIS A 55 -22.18 -36.71 -35.03
N ASP A 56 -21.38 -37.77 -35.08
CA ASP A 56 -21.60 -38.99 -34.31
C ASP A 56 -21.04 -38.81 -32.89
N GLN A 57 -21.92 -38.76 -31.90
CA GLN A 57 -21.51 -38.66 -30.49
C GLN A 57 -21.26 -40.05 -29.91
N VAL A 58 -20.01 -40.32 -29.55
CA VAL A 58 -19.61 -41.51 -28.78
C VAL A 58 -19.01 -41.07 -27.46
N TYR A 59 -19.52 -41.65 -26.38
CA TYR A 59 -19.07 -41.37 -25.02
C TYR A 59 -18.92 -42.66 -24.22
N PHE A 60 -18.02 -42.63 -23.24
CA PHE A 60 -17.91 -43.69 -22.24
C PHE A 60 -18.97 -43.42 -21.17
N GLY A 61 -19.97 -44.30 -21.04
CA GLY A 61 -21.13 -44.09 -20.17
C GLY A 61 -20.79 -43.84 -18.70
N ASP A 62 -20.40 -44.89 -17.96
CA ASP A 62 -20.06 -44.83 -16.52
C ASP A 62 -18.69 -45.48 -16.25
N PRO A 63 -17.57 -44.90 -16.75
CA PRO A 63 -16.25 -45.45 -16.53
C PRO A 63 -15.84 -45.29 -15.06
N ARG A 64 -15.67 -46.40 -14.34
CA ARG A 64 -15.24 -46.41 -12.94
C ARG A 64 -13.92 -47.16 -12.77
N VAL A 65 -12.99 -46.55 -12.03
CA VAL A 65 -11.81 -47.24 -11.52
C VAL A 65 -12.07 -47.56 -10.06
N ALA A 66 -12.20 -48.85 -9.77
CA ALA A 66 -12.31 -49.34 -8.40
C ALA A 66 -11.03 -50.10 -8.04
N PRO A 67 -10.46 -49.91 -6.83
CA PRO A 67 -9.38 -50.76 -6.38
C PRO A 67 -9.87 -52.20 -6.35
N ALA A 68 -9.11 -53.11 -6.98
CA ALA A 68 -9.30 -54.54 -6.74
C ALA A 68 -9.24 -54.75 -5.23
N VAL A 69 -10.25 -55.41 -4.65
CA VAL A 69 -10.27 -55.77 -3.24
C VAL A 69 -8.94 -56.48 -2.96
N VAL A 70 -8.05 -55.83 -2.18
CA VAL A 70 -6.73 -56.38 -1.89
C VAL A 70 -6.96 -57.70 -1.14
N PRO A 71 -6.63 -58.87 -1.73
CA PRO A 71 -6.84 -60.12 -1.03
C PRO A 71 -5.93 -60.15 0.20
N GLY A 72 -6.52 -60.21 1.40
CA GLY A 72 -5.78 -60.33 2.65
C GLY A 72 -5.62 -59.06 3.50
N SER A 73 -6.32 -57.95 3.25
CA SER A 73 -6.34 -56.84 4.23
C SER A 73 -7.08 -57.28 5.48
N SER A 74 -6.38 -57.38 6.61
CA SER A 74 -7.01 -57.67 7.89
C SER A 74 -7.91 -56.50 8.33
N ALA A 75 -8.87 -56.74 9.22
CA ALA A 75 -9.65 -55.66 9.83
C ALA A 75 -8.76 -54.59 10.50
N ALA A 76 -7.56 -54.98 10.95
CA ALA A 76 -6.55 -54.07 11.49
C ALA A 76 -5.98 -53.13 10.43
N ASP A 77 -5.74 -53.61 9.20
CA ASP A 77 -5.23 -52.78 8.10
C ASP A 77 -6.27 -51.76 7.62
N ALA A 78 -7.55 -52.13 7.60
CA ALA A 78 -8.65 -51.20 7.29
C ALA A 78 -8.82 -50.13 8.38
N ALA A 79 -8.66 -50.52 9.65
CA ALA A 79 -8.69 -49.59 10.78
C ALA A 79 -7.51 -48.62 10.75
N GLU A 80 -6.29 -49.11 10.47
CA GLU A 80 -5.10 -48.27 10.42
C GLU A 80 -5.12 -47.31 9.22
N ARG A 81 -5.62 -47.74 8.05
CA ARG A 81 -5.84 -46.84 6.90
C ARG A 81 -6.83 -45.74 7.22
N SER A 82 -7.94 -46.07 7.88
CA SER A 82 -8.94 -45.08 8.29
C SER A 82 -8.35 -44.07 9.28
N ARG A 83 -7.55 -44.55 10.23
CA ARG A 83 -6.83 -43.70 11.19
C ARG A 83 -5.82 -42.77 10.51
N LEU A 84 -5.03 -43.28 9.56
CA LEU A 84 -4.05 -42.50 8.81
C LEU A 84 -4.73 -41.48 7.90
N ALA A 85 -5.85 -41.80 7.27
CA ALA A 85 -6.62 -40.86 6.46
C ALA A 85 -7.19 -39.71 7.29
N ILE A 86 -7.71 -39.99 8.49
CA ILE A 86 -8.17 -38.96 9.44
C ILE A 86 -6.98 -38.08 9.86
N ARG A 87 -5.83 -38.69 10.17
CA ARG A 87 -4.63 -37.96 10.60
C ARG A 87 -4.05 -37.09 9.49
N LEU A 88 -4.06 -37.58 8.24
CA LEU A 88 -3.62 -36.81 7.08
C LEU A 88 -4.53 -35.58 6.90
N ARG A 89 -5.84 -35.77 6.97
CA ARG A 89 -6.82 -34.69 6.86
C ARG A 89 -6.66 -33.65 7.97
N ASP A 90 -6.42 -34.09 9.20
CA ASP A 90 -6.16 -33.20 10.34
C ASP A 90 -4.82 -32.42 10.16
N ILE A 91 -3.79 -33.05 9.60
CA ILE A 91 -2.53 -32.37 9.29
C ILE A 91 -2.71 -31.36 8.15
N GLU A 92 -3.43 -31.70 7.09
CA GLU A 92 -3.75 -30.79 5.98
C GLU A 92 -4.59 -29.58 6.46
N ASP A 93 -5.57 -29.82 7.34
CA ASP A 93 -6.34 -28.77 8.00
C ASP A 93 -5.47 -27.88 8.88
N LYS A 94 -4.47 -28.45 9.58
CA LYS A 94 -3.52 -27.67 10.39
C LYS A 94 -2.57 -26.85 9.53
N ILE A 95 -2.06 -27.42 8.43
CA ILE A 95 -1.18 -26.70 7.49
C ILE A 95 -1.94 -25.54 6.85
N SER A 96 -3.18 -25.75 6.40
CA SER A 96 -4.00 -24.68 5.80
C SER A 96 -4.40 -23.58 6.78
N LYS A 97 -4.47 -23.88 8.08
CA LYS A 97 -4.73 -22.92 9.18
C LYS A 97 -3.47 -22.32 9.79
N THR A 98 -2.28 -22.80 9.42
CA THR A 98 -1.02 -22.21 9.89
C THR A 98 -0.77 -20.98 9.03
N ASP A 99 -0.72 -19.80 9.66
CA ASP A 99 -0.32 -18.58 8.97
C ASP A 99 1.00 -18.82 8.23
N GLU A 100 1.05 -18.43 6.95
CA GLU A 100 2.31 -18.43 6.19
C GLU A 100 3.37 -17.76 7.06
N SER A 101 4.53 -18.42 7.22
CA SER A 101 5.64 -17.84 7.95
C SER A 101 5.90 -16.43 7.42
N PRO A 102 5.99 -15.41 8.28
CA PRO A 102 6.07 -14.03 7.82
C PRO A 102 7.29 -13.87 6.90
N MET A 103 7.01 -13.80 5.60
CA MET A 103 8.00 -13.53 4.57
C MET A 103 8.48 -12.10 4.76
N VAL A 104 9.68 -11.95 5.29
CA VAL A 104 10.33 -10.64 5.38
C VAL A 104 11.15 -10.41 4.12
N TYR A 105 10.89 -9.28 3.46
CA TYR A 105 11.77 -8.81 2.39
C TYR A 105 13.06 -8.29 3.03
N GLY A 106 14.11 -9.11 2.97
CA GLY A 106 15.46 -8.73 3.37
C GLY A 106 16.30 -8.31 2.16
N VAL A 107 17.23 -7.38 2.37
CA VAL A 107 18.23 -7.05 1.35
C VAL A 107 19.33 -8.10 1.38
N ARG A 108 19.44 -8.91 0.32
CA ARG A 108 20.59 -9.80 0.12
C ARG A 108 21.64 -9.04 -0.68
N SER A 109 22.80 -8.78 -0.06
CA SER A 109 23.93 -8.18 -0.77
C SER A 109 24.48 -9.17 -1.80
N SER A 110 24.58 -8.74 -3.05
CA SER A 110 25.33 -9.42 -4.10
C SER A 110 26.52 -8.56 -4.53
N PRO A 111 27.60 -9.15 -5.06
CA PRO A 111 28.63 -8.37 -5.74
C PRO A 111 27.98 -7.50 -6.82
N PRO A 112 28.27 -6.19 -6.89
CA PRO A 112 27.74 -5.35 -7.96
C PRO A 112 28.33 -5.79 -9.30
N ASP A 113 27.56 -5.60 -10.37
CA ASP A 113 28.03 -5.84 -11.73
C ASP A 113 29.22 -4.93 -12.06
N LYS A 114 30.10 -5.40 -12.95
CA LYS A 114 31.21 -4.60 -13.44
C LYS A 114 30.67 -3.46 -14.29
N ILE A 115 30.98 -2.23 -13.90
CA ILE A 115 30.63 -1.04 -14.68
C ILE A 115 31.76 -0.76 -15.67
N HIS A 116 31.40 -0.47 -16.92
CA HIS A 116 32.33 -0.16 -17.99
C HIS A 116 32.17 1.29 -18.44
N LEU A 117 33.28 1.93 -18.79
CA LEU A 117 33.27 3.19 -19.52
C LEU A 117 32.83 2.92 -20.97
N LEU A 118 31.63 3.37 -21.33
CA LEU A 118 31.06 3.14 -22.66
C LEU A 118 31.73 4.04 -23.70
N ARG A 119 32.19 3.46 -24.81
CA ARG A 119 32.76 4.23 -25.92
C ARG A 119 31.67 5.08 -26.56
N ARG A 120 31.83 6.41 -26.51
CA ARG A 120 30.85 7.38 -27.03
C ARG A 120 29.43 7.20 -26.43
N GLY A 121 29.31 6.56 -25.27
CA GLY A 121 28.03 6.25 -24.64
C GLY A 121 27.27 5.06 -25.24
N ASN A 122 27.85 4.29 -26.17
CA ASN A 122 27.20 3.10 -26.74
C ASN A 122 27.22 1.93 -25.73
N PRO A 123 26.05 1.41 -25.27
CA PRO A 123 25.98 0.27 -24.35
C PRO A 123 26.56 -1.03 -24.92
N GLU A 124 26.62 -1.16 -26.25
CA GLU A 124 27.16 -2.35 -26.94
C GLU A 124 28.69 -2.31 -27.09
N GLU A 125 29.33 -1.17 -26.77
CA GLU A 125 30.78 -1.00 -26.83
C GLU A 125 31.39 -0.72 -25.44
N PRO A 126 31.40 -1.72 -24.54
CA PRO A 126 32.01 -1.57 -23.22
C PRO A 126 33.53 -1.38 -23.35
N GLY A 127 34.03 -0.30 -22.78
CA GLY A 127 35.46 -0.02 -22.65
C GLY A 127 36.04 -0.54 -21.33
N ALA A 128 36.97 0.23 -20.78
CA ALA A 128 37.65 -0.11 -19.53
C ALA A 128 36.65 -0.25 -18.36
N VAL A 129 36.90 -1.21 -17.47
CA VAL A 129 36.14 -1.33 -16.22
C VAL A 129 36.46 -0.13 -15.34
N VAL A 130 35.42 0.48 -14.78
CA VAL A 130 35.53 1.57 -13.82
C VAL A 130 35.13 1.07 -12.43
N GLY A 131 35.99 1.32 -11.45
CA GLY A 131 35.71 1.02 -10.05
C GLY A 131 34.85 2.10 -9.39
N PRO A 132 34.20 1.78 -8.26
CA PRO A 132 33.55 2.80 -7.45
C PRO A 132 34.61 3.76 -6.89
N ASP A 133 34.41 5.06 -7.11
CA ASP A 133 35.21 6.11 -6.48
C ASP A 133 34.34 7.35 -6.21
N ALA A 134 34.86 8.31 -5.45
CA ALA A 134 34.21 9.59 -5.22
C ALA A 134 34.60 10.60 -6.31
N ILE A 135 33.81 11.68 -6.40
CA ILE A 135 34.12 12.81 -7.28
C ILE A 135 35.35 13.52 -6.72
N ASN A 136 36.49 13.33 -7.36
CA ASN A 136 37.80 13.83 -6.91
C ASN A 136 37.90 15.36 -6.78
N CYS A 137 37.00 16.13 -7.40
CA CYS A 137 36.96 17.59 -7.27
C CYS A 137 36.27 18.07 -5.98
N LEU A 138 35.59 17.18 -5.24
CA LEU A 138 34.94 17.52 -3.98
C LEU A 138 35.93 17.38 -2.82
N LYS A 139 36.23 18.49 -2.15
CA LYS A 139 37.07 18.49 -0.94
C LYS A 139 36.45 17.62 0.15
N GLY A 140 37.28 16.76 0.75
CA GLY A 140 36.88 15.89 1.85
C GLY A 140 36.02 14.69 1.44
N ALA A 141 35.72 14.51 0.15
CA ALA A 141 35.03 13.33 -0.34
C ALA A 141 35.73 12.04 0.09
N PRO A 142 34.99 10.95 0.37
CA PRO A 142 35.60 9.71 0.81
C PRO A 142 36.45 9.21 -0.33
N VAL A 143 37.75 9.26 -0.14
CA VAL A 143 38.70 8.70 -1.09
C VAL A 143 38.63 7.20 -0.90
N TYR A 144 38.09 6.47 -1.88
CA TYR A 144 38.13 5.01 -1.88
C TYR A 144 39.51 4.50 -2.37
N ALA A 145 40.52 5.37 -2.37
CA ALA A 145 41.81 5.14 -3.02
C ALA A 145 42.51 3.92 -2.45
N GLY A 146 42.87 3.05 -3.38
CA GLY A 146 43.64 1.84 -3.15
C GLY A 146 42.97 0.71 -3.92
N GLN A 147 43.58 0.30 -5.02
CA GLN A 147 43.24 -0.93 -5.72
C GLN A 147 43.28 -2.10 -4.73
N GLY A 148 42.11 -2.45 -4.23
CA GLY A 148 41.82 -3.49 -3.28
C GLY A 148 40.30 -3.51 -3.10
N ALA A 149 39.70 -4.69 -3.12
CA ALA A 149 38.25 -4.84 -3.06
C ALA A 149 37.72 -4.48 -1.66
N ILE A 150 37.66 -3.18 -1.33
CA ILE A 150 36.91 -2.69 -0.17
C ILE A 150 35.50 -3.24 -0.32
N ALA A 151 35.00 -3.94 0.70
CA ALA A 151 33.71 -4.60 0.59
C ALA A 151 32.60 -3.56 0.33
N ASP A 152 31.52 -3.96 -0.36
CA ASP A 152 30.43 -3.02 -0.68
C ASP A 152 29.87 -2.32 0.57
N GLY A 153 29.74 -3.07 1.67
CA GLY A 153 29.33 -2.54 2.96
C GLY A 153 30.29 -1.47 3.51
N GLU A 154 31.59 -1.65 3.38
CA GLU A 154 32.59 -0.69 3.84
C GLU A 154 32.56 0.60 3.02
N ARG A 155 32.34 0.50 1.70
CA ARG A 155 32.17 1.68 0.83
C ARG A 155 30.93 2.48 1.20
N ARG A 156 29.78 1.80 1.39
CA ARG A 156 28.53 2.45 1.84
C ARG A 156 28.70 3.11 3.21
N ALA A 157 29.42 2.45 4.13
CA ALA A 157 29.70 3.01 5.44
C ALA A 157 30.62 4.24 5.37
N ALA A 158 31.62 4.24 4.47
CA ALA A 158 32.47 5.41 4.22
C ALA A 158 31.68 6.59 3.66
N LEU A 159 30.79 6.34 2.68
CA LEU A 159 29.87 7.36 2.16
C LEU A 159 28.96 7.91 3.27
N ALA A 160 28.37 7.04 4.09
CA ALA A 160 27.50 7.46 5.19
C ALA A 160 28.26 8.35 6.19
N ARG A 161 29.48 7.96 6.59
CA ARG A 161 30.34 8.76 7.49
C ARG A 161 30.68 10.13 6.89
N TRP A 162 30.93 10.21 5.59
CA TRP A 162 31.18 11.47 4.91
C TRP A 162 29.94 12.37 4.89
N ILE A 163 28.76 11.82 4.58
CA ILE A 163 27.48 12.57 4.56
C ILE A 163 27.20 13.20 5.93
N VAL A 164 27.46 12.49 7.03
CA VAL A 164 27.20 12.97 8.40
C VAL A 164 28.42 13.61 9.07
N HIS A 165 29.50 13.84 8.33
CA HIS A 165 30.74 14.37 8.88
C HIS A 165 30.51 15.72 9.58
N PRO A 166 31.14 16.00 10.74
CA PRO A 166 30.96 17.26 11.46
C PRO A 166 31.20 18.51 10.62
N ASP A 167 32.14 18.43 9.68
CA ASP A 167 32.52 19.52 8.77
C ASP A 167 31.59 19.64 7.55
N ASN A 168 30.62 18.74 7.39
CA ASN A 168 29.57 18.85 6.39
C ASN A 168 28.33 19.53 7.00
N PRO A 169 28.11 20.84 6.74
CA PRO A 169 26.94 21.54 7.28
C PRO A 169 25.64 21.21 6.53
N LEU A 170 25.74 20.74 5.28
CA LEU A 170 24.60 20.63 4.36
C LEU A 170 23.54 19.67 4.88
N THR A 171 23.96 18.47 5.31
CA THR A 171 23.06 17.43 5.80
C THR A 171 22.19 17.93 6.96
N ARG A 172 22.80 18.64 7.91
CA ARG A 172 22.07 19.18 9.08
C ARG A 172 21.14 20.32 8.68
N ARG A 173 21.62 21.26 7.84
CA ARG A 173 20.80 22.36 7.30
C ARG A 173 19.56 21.84 6.56
N VAL A 174 19.72 20.83 5.70
CA VAL A 174 18.61 20.23 4.95
C VAL A 174 17.60 19.57 5.89
N ILE A 175 18.06 18.81 6.89
CA ILE A 175 17.15 18.15 7.85
C ILE A 175 16.34 19.19 8.62
N VAL A 176 16.99 20.17 9.25
CA VAL A 176 16.26 21.15 10.06
C VAL A 176 15.32 22.01 9.21
N ASN A 177 15.69 22.29 7.96
CA ASN A 177 14.80 22.97 7.01
C ASN A 177 13.56 22.16 6.67
N ARG A 178 13.68 20.83 6.52
CA ARG A 178 12.51 19.94 6.32
C ARG A 178 11.63 19.86 7.56
N LEU A 179 12.23 19.78 8.75
CA LEU A 179 11.48 19.83 10.01
C LEU A 179 10.71 21.15 10.14
N TRP A 180 11.36 22.26 9.79
CA TRP A 180 10.75 23.58 9.75
C TRP A 180 9.61 23.65 8.74
N HIS A 181 9.84 23.20 7.51
CA HIS A 181 8.83 23.16 6.44
C HIS A 181 7.56 22.42 6.87
N HIS A 182 7.67 21.26 7.52
CA HIS A 182 6.50 20.51 7.99
C HIS A 182 5.71 21.20 9.10
N HIS A 183 6.34 22.10 9.86
CA HIS A 183 5.68 22.86 10.93
C HIS A 183 5.07 24.17 10.45
N PHE A 184 5.70 24.85 9.49
CA PHE A 184 5.28 26.18 9.03
C PHE A 184 4.75 26.22 7.59
N GLY A 185 4.69 25.08 6.89
CA GLY A 185 4.28 24.95 5.49
C GLY A 185 5.36 25.33 4.47
N VAL A 186 6.31 26.20 4.86
CA VAL A 186 7.45 26.61 4.02
C VAL A 186 8.75 26.50 4.82
N GLY A 187 9.81 25.97 4.19
CA GLY A 187 11.12 25.91 4.82
C GLY A 187 11.74 27.30 5.02
N ILE A 188 12.76 27.40 5.86
CA ILE A 188 13.62 28.59 5.94
C ILE A 188 14.21 28.86 4.55
N VAL A 189 14.70 27.80 3.90
CA VAL A 189 14.90 27.72 2.45
C VAL A 189 13.63 27.12 1.86
N ASP A 190 13.00 27.83 0.93
CA ASP A 190 11.73 27.46 0.29
C ASP A 190 11.84 26.26 -0.66
N THR A 191 13.05 25.87 -1.06
CA THR A 191 13.36 24.64 -1.82
C THR A 191 13.87 23.52 -0.90
N PRO A 192 13.02 22.59 -0.39
CA PRO A 192 13.42 21.66 0.69
C PRO A 192 14.49 20.64 0.32
N SER A 193 14.76 20.44 -0.98
CA SER A 193 15.75 19.49 -1.49
C SER A 193 16.82 20.13 -2.37
N ASP A 194 16.83 21.46 -2.52
CA ASP A 194 17.88 22.17 -3.27
C ASP A 194 18.44 23.32 -2.44
N PHE A 195 19.69 23.18 -2.01
CA PHE A 195 20.47 24.16 -1.25
C PHE A 195 21.67 24.67 -2.09
N GLY A 196 21.72 24.28 -3.36
CA GLY A 196 22.76 24.68 -4.30
C GLY A 196 22.47 26.04 -4.93
N ALA A 197 23.18 26.34 -6.02
CA ALA A 197 23.01 27.60 -6.74
C ALA A 197 21.61 27.78 -7.38
N GLY A 198 20.90 26.67 -7.64
CA GLY A 198 19.53 26.67 -8.13
C GLY A 198 18.46 26.74 -7.02
N GLY A 199 18.86 26.60 -5.75
CA GLY A 199 17.97 26.66 -4.61
C GLY A 199 17.67 28.08 -4.14
N GLY A 200 16.63 28.23 -3.33
CA GLY A 200 16.27 29.49 -2.71
C GLY A 200 17.27 29.93 -1.63
N LYS A 201 17.26 31.24 -1.33
CA LYS A 201 18.05 31.78 -0.21
C LYS A 201 17.29 31.58 1.11
N PRO A 202 17.97 31.28 2.22
CA PRO A 202 17.32 31.18 3.52
C PRO A 202 16.75 32.53 3.92
N SER A 203 15.48 32.56 4.37
CA SER A 203 14.88 33.78 4.96
C SER A 203 15.59 34.22 6.23
N HIS A 204 16.07 33.25 7.02
CA HIS A 204 16.75 33.47 8.30
C HIS A 204 18.02 32.61 8.35
N PRO A 205 19.14 33.05 7.73
CA PRO A 205 20.37 32.25 7.63
C PRO A 205 20.97 31.89 8.98
N GLU A 206 21.01 32.83 9.92
CA GLU A 206 21.56 32.61 11.26
C GLU A 206 20.73 31.59 12.06
N MET A 207 19.40 31.65 11.95
CA MET A 207 18.50 30.70 12.59
C MET A 207 18.67 29.28 12.01
N LEU A 208 18.81 29.16 10.69
CA LEU A 208 19.08 27.89 10.03
C LEU A 208 20.39 27.26 10.54
N ASP A 209 21.43 28.08 10.67
CA ASP A 209 22.73 27.63 11.16
C ASP A 209 22.71 27.25 12.63
N TRP A 210 21.99 28.03 13.45
CA TRP A 210 21.78 27.73 14.85
C TRP A 210 21.02 26.40 15.03
N LEU A 211 19.90 26.18 14.32
CA LEU A 211 19.15 24.92 14.38
C LEU A 211 20.00 23.73 13.90
N ALA A 212 20.79 23.90 12.85
CA ALA A 212 21.71 22.87 12.37
C ALA A 212 22.85 22.57 13.37
N GLY A 213 23.24 23.56 14.18
CA GLY A 213 24.12 23.41 15.33
C GLY A 213 23.46 22.63 16.48
N GLU A 214 22.21 22.97 16.80
CA GLU A 214 21.40 22.27 17.81
C GLU A 214 21.16 20.80 17.46
N LEU A 215 20.89 20.48 16.19
CA LEU A 215 20.74 19.09 15.77
C LEU A 215 22.02 18.28 16.06
N ARG A 216 23.19 18.91 15.91
CA ARG A 216 24.48 18.29 16.23
C ARG A 216 24.66 18.14 17.74
N SER A 217 24.42 19.19 18.52
CA SER A 217 24.58 19.17 19.99
C SER A 217 23.66 18.13 20.64
N GLN A 218 22.45 17.98 20.10
CA GLN A 218 21.43 17.01 20.53
C GLN A 218 21.63 15.60 19.95
N LYS A 219 22.82 15.28 19.41
CA LYS A 219 23.18 13.96 18.87
C LYS A 219 22.16 13.44 17.84
N TRP A 220 21.75 14.31 16.92
CA TRP A 220 20.78 14.02 15.84
C TRP A 220 19.35 13.67 16.31
N SER A 221 18.99 14.06 17.53
CA SER A 221 17.63 13.86 18.05
C SER A 221 16.61 14.77 17.37
N LEU A 222 15.92 14.25 16.35
CA LEU A 222 14.85 14.98 15.66
C LEU A 222 13.74 15.43 16.61
N LYS A 223 13.40 14.58 17.60
CA LYS A 223 12.39 14.89 18.63
C LYS A 223 12.76 16.15 19.43
N SER A 224 14.04 16.36 19.73
CA SER A 224 14.51 17.54 20.45
C SER A 224 14.34 18.81 19.62
N ILE A 225 14.61 18.73 18.31
CA ILE A 225 14.39 19.85 17.38
C ILE A 225 12.91 20.13 17.17
N HIS A 226 12.07 19.09 17.03
CA HIS A 226 10.62 19.29 17.01
C HIS A 226 10.12 20.00 18.26
N ARG A 227 10.55 19.56 19.46
CA ARG A 227 10.20 20.23 20.72
C ARG A 227 10.63 21.69 20.70
N LEU A 228 11.87 21.97 20.31
CA LEU A 228 12.43 23.33 20.26
C LEU A 228 11.60 24.26 19.36
N ILE A 229 11.16 23.75 18.20
CA ILE A 229 10.25 24.49 17.31
C ILE A 229 8.89 24.67 17.98
N CYS A 230 8.27 23.61 18.50
CA CYS A 230 6.91 23.66 19.05
C CYS A 230 6.77 24.52 20.32
N ILE A 231 7.85 24.73 21.07
CA ILE A 231 7.87 25.62 22.24
C ILE A 231 8.30 27.06 21.93
N SER A 232 8.63 27.37 20.68
CA SER A 232 9.01 28.72 20.27
C SER A 232 7.81 29.64 20.20
N GLU A 233 8.02 30.92 20.46
CA GLU A 233 6.98 31.94 20.28
C GLU A 233 6.43 31.94 18.85
N ALA A 234 7.31 31.73 17.84
CA ALA A 234 6.92 31.68 16.44
C ALA A 234 5.90 30.57 16.14
N TYR A 235 6.07 29.37 16.72
CA TYR A 235 5.14 28.27 16.53
C TYR A 235 3.83 28.46 17.31
N GLN A 236 3.90 29.10 18.48
CA GLN A 236 2.76 29.30 19.39
C GLN A 236 1.91 30.53 19.06
N ARG A 237 2.25 31.29 18.01
CA ARG A 237 1.42 32.43 17.58
C ARG A 237 0.07 31.93 17.09
N ALA A 238 -0.96 32.76 17.25
CA ALA A 238 -2.25 32.51 16.63
C ALA A 238 -2.13 32.58 15.09
N SER A 239 -2.96 31.81 14.38
CA SER A 239 -3.06 31.84 12.92
C SER A 239 -3.94 32.99 12.39
N VAL A 240 -4.58 33.72 13.30
CA VAL A 240 -5.52 34.81 13.03
C VAL A 240 -4.84 35.99 12.31
N VAL A 241 -5.47 36.46 11.23
CA VAL A 241 -5.00 37.59 10.41
C VAL A 241 -5.61 38.90 10.92
N GLU A 242 -5.38 39.25 12.18
CA GLU A 242 -5.91 40.47 12.82
C GLU A 242 -4.88 41.62 12.87
N ASN A 243 -3.92 41.64 11.94
CA ASN A 243 -2.95 42.71 11.83
C ASN A 243 -2.77 43.16 10.36
N PRO A 244 -3.60 44.11 9.88
CA PRO A 244 -3.53 44.60 8.51
C PRO A 244 -2.17 45.22 8.16
N ALA A 245 -1.51 45.87 9.11
CA ALA A 245 -0.20 46.49 8.91
C ALA A 245 0.88 45.42 8.66
N ALA A 246 0.91 44.36 9.47
CA ALA A 246 1.84 43.25 9.26
C ALA A 246 1.55 42.50 7.95
N ASN A 247 0.26 42.28 7.64
CA ASN A 247 -0.14 41.62 6.40
C ASN A 247 0.23 42.42 5.14
N ALA A 248 0.21 43.75 5.21
CA ALA A 248 0.65 44.61 4.11
C ALA A 248 2.16 44.54 3.86
N ILE A 249 2.96 44.26 4.91
CA ILE A 249 4.43 44.15 4.81
C ILE A 249 4.83 42.73 4.36
N ASP A 250 4.22 41.70 4.93
CA ASP A 250 4.58 40.30 4.70
C ASP A 250 3.33 39.41 4.66
N ALA A 251 2.59 39.50 3.55
CA ALA A 251 1.41 38.66 3.31
C ALA A 251 1.77 37.16 3.26
N SER A 252 2.99 36.83 2.80
CA SER A 252 3.52 35.47 2.74
C SER A 252 3.89 34.87 4.10
N ASN A 253 3.86 35.69 5.17
CA ASN A 253 4.23 35.32 6.53
C ASN A 253 5.63 34.68 6.61
N ARG A 254 6.59 35.16 5.81
CA ARG A 254 7.99 34.71 5.84
C ARG A 254 8.72 35.16 7.10
N LEU A 255 8.31 36.25 7.72
CA LEU A 255 8.79 36.79 8.99
C LEU A 255 8.06 36.20 10.20
N LEU A 256 7.12 35.27 9.98
CA LEU A 256 6.45 34.48 11.03
C LEU A 256 5.73 35.36 12.06
N TRP A 257 5.06 36.41 11.58
CA TRP A 257 4.34 37.33 12.46
C TRP A 257 3.06 36.69 13.01
N ARG A 258 2.56 35.62 12.37
CA ARG A 258 1.47 34.73 12.81
C ARG A 258 1.81 33.26 12.52
N GLN A 259 0.97 32.33 12.94
CA GLN A 259 1.04 30.94 12.45
C GLN A 259 0.32 30.78 11.10
N ASN A 260 0.73 29.79 10.31
CA ASN A 260 0.11 29.45 9.03
C ASN A 260 -0.94 28.35 9.22
N PRO A 261 -2.21 28.59 8.82
CA PRO A 261 -3.15 27.49 8.65
C PRO A 261 -2.57 26.48 7.68
N ARG A 262 -2.57 25.21 8.07
CA ARG A 262 -1.99 24.13 7.29
C ARG A 262 -3.07 23.14 6.90
N ARG A 263 -3.15 22.84 5.61
CA ARG A 263 -4.04 21.79 5.13
C ARG A 263 -3.52 20.42 5.55
N LEU A 264 -4.43 19.52 5.90
CA LEU A 264 -4.09 18.13 6.14
C LEU A 264 -3.77 17.43 4.82
N ASP A 265 -2.64 16.72 4.78
CA ASP A 265 -2.31 15.83 3.67
C ASP A 265 -3.38 14.72 3.51
N ALA A 266 -3.50 14.15 2.31
CA ALA A 266 -4.47 13.09 1.98
C ALA A 266 -4.55 11.96 3.02
N GLU A 267 -3.40 11.45 3.46
CA GLU A 267 -3.36 10.38 4.47
C GLU A 267 -3.83 10.85 5.85
N SER A 268 -3.52 12.09 6.21
CA SER A 268 -3.96 12.70 7.46
C SER A 268 -5.46 12.96 7.45
N VAL A 269 -6.04 13.39 6.32
CA VAL A 269 -7.50 13.52 6.15
C VAL A 269 -8.17 12.16 6.33
N ARG A 270 -7.67 11.10 5.67
CA ARG A 270 -8.22 9.75 5.83
C ARG A 270 -8.16 9.29 7.28
N ASP A 271 -7.03 9.47 7.95
CA ASP A 271 -6.86 9.06 9.34
C ASP A 271 -7.71 9.92 10.30
N ALA A 272 -7.91 11.21 10.02
CA ALA A 272 -8.80 12.09 10.78
C ALA A 272 -10.27 11.66 10.65
N VAL A 273 -10.71 11.28 9.46
CA VAL A 273 -12.06 10.74 9.23
C VAL A 273 -12.27 9.46 10.05
N LEU A 274 -11.33 8.52 9.99
CA LEU A 274 -11.38 7.28 10.79
C LEU A 274 -11.34 7.55 12.31
N ALA A 275 -10.52 8.51 12.75
CA ALA A 275 -10.41 8.85 14.16
C ALA A 275 -11.72 9.48 14.69
N THR A 276 -12.30 10.38 13.89
CA THR A 276 -13.55 11.08 14.22
C THR A 276 -14.74 10.11 14.24
N SER A 277 -14.83 9.22 13.25
CA SER A 277 -15.86 8.17 13.20
C SER A 277 -15.68 7.06 14.25
N GLY A 278 -14.54 7.01 14.95
CA GLY A 278 -14.24 6.01 15.96
C GLY A 278 -13.80 4.66 15.38
N GLN A 279 -13.40 4.64 14.12
CA GLN A 279 -13.02 3.43 13.38
C GLN A 279 -11.51 3.22 13.30
N LEU A 280 -10.69 4.24 13.60
CA LEU A 280 -9.24 4.17 13.46
C LEU A 280 -8.60 3.08 14.34
N ASP A 281 -7.91 2.14 13.70
CA ASP A 281 -7.06 1.16 14.38
C ASP A 281 -5.65 1.73 14.60
N LEU A 282 -5.31 1.90 15.89
CA LEU A 282 -4.04 2.41 16.39
C LEU A 282 -3.02 1.32 16.74
N THR A 283 -3.32 0.04 16.46
CA THR A 283 -2.42 -1.09 16.74
C THR A 283 -1.04 -0.80 16.15
N PRO A 284 0.03 -0.81 16.97
CA PRO A 284 1.37 -0.55 16.49
C PRO A 284 1.99 -1.83 15.90
N PHE A 285 2.90 -1.65 14.94
CA PHE A 285 3.74 -2.71 14.34
C PHE A 285 3.00 -3.87 13.65
N GLY A 286 3.72 -4.78 13.01
CA GLY A 286 3.10 -5.88 12.26
C GLY A 286 2.71 -5.46 10.83
N PRO A 287 2.02 -6.34 10.09
CA PRO A 287 1.84 -6.21 8.66
C PRO A 287 0.97 -5.01 8.28
N GLY A 288 1.33 -4.36 7.17
CA GLY A 288 0.48 -3.35 6.56
C GLY A 288 -0.83 -3.93 6.01
N PHE A 289 -1.70 -3.05 5.51
CA PHE A 289 -2.93 -3.45 4.82
C PHE A 289 -2.86 -3.11 3.32
N ARG A 290 -3.61 -3.85 2.52
CA ARG A 290 -3.76 -3.62 1.09
C ARG A 290 -5.20 -3.22 0.82
N ASP A 291 -5.40 -2.02 0.29
CA ASP A 291 -6.70 -1.51 -0.16
C ASP A 291 -6.90 -1.77 -1.66
N PHE A 292 -6.45 -2.93 -2.14
CA PHE A 292 -6.59 -3.37 -3.52
C PHE A 292 -6.63 -4.89 -3.62
N VAL A 293 -7.29 -5.39 -4.67
CA VAL A 293 -7.16 -6.76 -5.15
C VAL A 293 -6.06 -6.81 -6.20
N TYR A 294 -5.14 -7.74 -6.01
CA TYR A 294 -4.08 -8.05 -6.97
C TYR A 294 -4.54 -9.18 -7.90
N THR A 295 -4.30 -9.02 -9.20
CA THR A 295 -4.50 -10.10 -10.18
C THR A 295 -3.22 -10.27 -10.98
N GLU A 296 -2.68 -11.48 -10.95
CA GLU A 296 -1.53 -11.86 -11.76
C GLU A 296 -1.97 -11.99 -13.23
N ALA A 297 -1.31 -11.23 -14.08
CA ALA A 297 -1.51 -11.20 -15.53
C ALA A 297 -0.18 -10.77 -16.17
N TYR A 298 -0.11 -10.74 -17.50
CA TYR A 298 1.08 -10.27 -18.23
C TYR A 298 1.57 -8.89 -17.73
N ALA A 299 0.63 -8.00 -17.41
CA ALA A 299 0.88 -6.79 -16.62
C ALA A 299 0.08 -6.88 -15.31
N PRO A 300 0.72 -6.77 -14.14
CA PRO A 300 0.05 -6.76 -12.83
C PRO A 300 -1.13 -5.79 -12.77
N ILE A 301 -2.31 -6.29 -12.36
CA ILE A 301 -3.51 -5.46 -12.19
C ILE A 301 -3.75 -5.23 -10.71
N TYR A 302 -3.88 -3.95 -10.34
CA TYR A 302 -4.20 -3.51 -8.98
C TYR A 302 -5.53 -2.78 -9.01
N ARG A 303 -6.60 -3.40 -8.50
CA ARG A 303 -7.92 -2.80 -8.42
C ARG A 303 -8.20 -2.38 -6.98
N HIS A 304 -8.22 -1.08 -6.72
CA HIS A 304 -8.51 -0.57 -5.38
C HIS A 304 -9.89 -1.00 -4.89
N VAL A 305 -9.94 -1.37 -3.61
CA VAL A 305 -11.17 -1.72 -2.90
C VAL A 305 -11.43 -0.70 -1.82
N ASP A 306 -12.71 -0.55 -1.55
CA ASP A 306 -13.24 0.33 -0.54
C ASP A 306 -14.27 -0.43 0.31
N ASP A 307 -14.06 -1.71 0.60
CA ASP A 307 -14.94 -2.39 1.55
C ASP A 307 -14.78 -1.82 2.98
N ASP A 308 -15.66 -2.22 3.88
CA ASP A 308 -15.69 -1.75 5.26
C ASP A 308 -15.10 -2.77 6.23
N SER A 309 -14.04 -3.46 5.83
CA SER A 309 -13.37 -4.44 6.71
C SER A 309 -12.51 -3.75 7.77
N PRO A 310 -12.39 -4.33 8.98
CA PRO A 310 -11.52 -3.81 10.03
C PRO A 310 -10.06 -3.63 9.60
N GLY A 311 -9.55 -4.53 8.74
CA GLY A 311 -8.18 -4.45 8.23
C GLY A 311 -7.88 -3.18 7.43
N LEU A 312 -8.89 -2.56 6.81
CA LEU A 312 -8.76 -1.31 6.06
C LEU A 312 -8.88 -0.05 6.94
N ARG A 313 -9.00 -0.19 8.26
CA ARG A 313 -9.19 0.95 9.19
C ARG A 313 -7.91 1.36 9.92
N ARG A 314 -6.80 0.72 9.60
CA ARG A 314 -5.48 1.03 10.17
C ARG A 314 -4.97 2.40 9.71
N ARG A 315 -4.12 3.02 10.53
CA ARG A 315 -3.40 4.26 10.18
C ARG A 315 -2.77 4.17 8.79
N SER A 316 -2.88 5.24 8.02
CA SER A 316 -2.42 5.30 6.63
C SER A 316 -0.93 5.01 6.45
N ILE A 317 -0.11 5.20 7.49
CA ILE A 317 1.32 4.84 7.49
C ILE A 317 1.57 3.33 7.27
N TYR A 318 0.58 2.48 7.57
CA TYR A 318 0.64 1.03 7.35
C TYR A 318 0.06 0.60 5.99
N ARG A 319 -0.39 1.55 5.15
CA ARG A 319 -0.97 1.23 3.85
C ARG A 319 0.13 0.78 2.88
N PHE A 320 -0.11 -0.30 2.14
CA PHE A 320 0.74 -0.68 1.02
C PHE A 320 0.55 0.31 -0.13
N VAL A 321 1.65 0.82 -0.69
CA VAL A 321 1.60 1.78 -1.81
C VAL A 321 2.05 1.11 -3.10
N VAL A 322 1.15 1.03 -4.07
CA VAL A 322 1.45 0.56 -5.42
C VAL A 322 2.04 1.72 -6.23
N ARG A 323 3.28 1.55 -6.72
CA ARG A 323 4.02 2.62 -7.42
C ARG A 323 3.36 3.03 -8.75
N THR A 324 2.77 2.08 -9.47
CA THR A 324 2.21 2.27 -10.82
C THR A 324 0.74 2.65 -10.84
N THR A 325 0.01 2.34 -9.76
CA THR A 325 -1.45 2.52 -9.67
C THR A 325 -1.78 3.22 -8.36
N PRO A 326 -1.77 4.57 -8.33
CA PRO A 326 -2.13 5.33 -7.15
C PRO A 326 -3.60 5.17 -6.76
N GLN A 327 -3.89 5.30 -5.46
CA GLN A 327 -5.26 5.23 -4.94
C GLN A 327 -6.04 6.48 -5.37
N PRO A 328 -7.19 6.37 -6.09
CA PRO A 328 -7.85 7.52 -6.71
C PRO A 328 -8.36 8.60 -5.73
N PHE A 329 -8.95 8.19 -4.61
CA PHE A 329 -9.42 9.11 -3.56
C PHE A 329 -8.26 9.92 -2.96
N LEU A 330 -7.17 9.25 -2.59
CA LEU A 330 -6.01 9.93 -2.02
C LEU A 330 -5.30 10.80 -3.05
N THR A 331 -5.20 10.34 -4.30
CA THR A 331 -4.62 11.12 -5.41
C THR A 331 -5.42 12.40 -5.65
N THR A 332 -6.75 12.32 -5.56
CA THR A 332 -7.62 13.50 -5.68
C THR A 332 -7.30 14.53 -4.59
N LEU A 333 -6.93 14.07 -3.38
CA LEU A 333 -6.54 14.89 -2.22
C LEU A 333 -5.03 15.24 -2.21
N ASP A 334 -4.38 15.28 -3.38
CA ASP A 334 -2.96 15.64 -3.54
C ASP A 334 -1.96 14.69 -2.85
N CYS A 335 -2.32 13.41 -2.67
CA CYS A 335 -1.38 12.41 -2.16
C CYS A 335 -0.12 12.35 -3.06
N ALA A 336 1.06 12.28 -2.42
CA ALA A 336 2.34 12.23 -3.12
C ALA A 336 2.37 11.08 -4.13
N ASN A 337 2.83 11.37 -5.35
CA ASN A 337 2.95 10.36 -6.40
C ASN A 337 4.12 9.41 -6.07
N PRO A 338 3.86 8.12 -5.86
CA PRO A 338 4.91 7.17 -5.46
C PRO A 338 5.95 6.90 -6.54
N ALA A 339 5.68 7.28 -7.80
CA ALA A 339 6.64 7.16 -8.88
C ALA A 339 7.67 8.30 -8.93
N ASN A 340 7.37 9.44 -8.29
CA ASN A 340 8.12 10.69 -8.41
C ASN A 340 8.74 11.15 -7.09
N LEU A 341 9.86 11.89 -7.18
CA LEU A 341 10.40 12.61 -6.04
C LEU A 341 9.45 13.75 -5.65
N THR A 342 8.98 13.75 -4.40
CA THR A 342 8.05 14.76 -3.88
C THR A 342 8.67 15.45 -2.66
N PRO A 343 9.52 16.48 -2.85
CA PRO A 343 10.23 17.14 -1.75
C PRO A 343 9.34 18.10 -0.95
N ALA A 344 8.30 18.64 -1.58
CA ALA A 344 7.20 19.40 -0.99
C ALA A 344 5.90 18.84 -1.58
N ARG A 345 4.84 18.76 -0.77
CA ARG A 345 3.54 18.29 -1.23
C ARG A 345 2.78 19.44 -1.91
N ASN A 346 1.98 19.10 -2.91
CA ASN A 346 1.07 20.05 -3.51
C ASN A 346 -0.10 20.28 -2.55
N GLU A 347 -0.48 21.52 -2.37
CA GLU A 347 -1.69 21.89 -1.64
C GLU A 347 -2.62 22.62 -2.61
N THR A 348 -3.69 21.95 -3.04
CA THR A 348 -4.71 22.56 -3.89
C THR A 348 -6.04 22.63 -3.17
N THR A 349 -6.93 23.51 -3.63
CA THR A 349 -8.33 23.54 -3.19
C THR A 349 -9.18 23.53 -4.45
N THR A 350 -9.73 22.36 -4.78
CA THR A 350 -10.47 22.16 -6.03
C THR A 350 -11.87 21.62 -5.77
N ALA A 351 -12.79 21.90 -6.68
CA ALA A 351 -14.14 21.35 -6.60
C ALA A 351 -14.15 19.81 -6.60
N LEU A 352 -13.19 19.17 -7.28
CA LEU A 352 -13.04 17.71 -7.29
C LEU A 352 -12.74 17.15 -5.90
N GLN A 353 -11.93 17.85 -5.10
CA GLN A 353 -11.64 17.45 -3.73
C GLN A 353 -12.86 17.56 -2.82
N SER A 354 -13.59 18.68 -2.90
CA SER A 354 -14.85 18.84 -2.17
C SER A 354 -15.88 17.79 -2.58
N LEU A 355 -15.99 17.48 -3.88
CA LEU A 355 -16.89 16.44 -4.37
C LEU A 355 -16.44 15.03 -3.94
N ALA A 356 -15.14 14.78 -3.85
CA ALA A 356 -14.60 13.51 -3.36
C ALA A 356 -14.87 13.34 -1.86
N LEU A 357 -14.63 14.35 -1.04
CA LEU A 357 -14.98 14.33 0.38
C LEU A 357 -16.49 14.15 0.60
N LEU A 358 -17.30 14.74 -0.27
CA LEU A 358 -18.74 14.63 -0.18
C LEU A 358 -19.26 13.26 -0.65
N ASN A 359 -18.76 12.69 -1.74
CA ASN A 359 -19.41 11.57 -2.44
C ASN A 359 -18.64 10.26 -2.44
N ASN A 360 -17.37 10.26 -2.00
CA ASN A 360 -16.61 9.02 -2.01
C ASN A 360 -17.28 7.98 -1.08
N PRO A 361 -17.42 6.70 -1.51
CA PRO A 361 -18.04 5.67 -0.69
C PRO A 361 -17.43 5.51 0.71
N PHE A 362 -16.11 5.69 0.85
CA PHE A 362 -15.43 5.71 2.15
C PHE A 362 -16.00 6.81 3.04
N MET A 363 -16.11 8.04 2.53
CA MET A 363 -16.65 9.17 3.27
C MET A 363 -18.11 8.94 3.69
N LEU A 364 -18.93 8.40 2.77
CA LEU A 364 -20.33 8.08 3.07
C LEU A 364 -20.48 7.02 4.16
N ARG A 365 -19.63 5.97 4.14
CA ARG A 365 -19.60 4.95 5.20
C ARG A 365 -19.13 5.54 6.53
N GLN A 366 -18.04 6.31 6.52
CA GLN A 366 -17.49 6.89 7.73
C GLN A 366 -18.44 7.94 8.35
N ALA A 367 -19.24 8.64 7.55
CA ALA A 367 -20.28 9.54 8.04
C ALA A 367 -21.37 8.78 8.82
N ARG A 368 -21.72 7.56 8.40
CA ARG A 368 -22.65 6.69 9.14
C ARG A 368 -22.04 6.20 10.46
N HIS A 369 -20.81 5.69 10.43
CA HIS A 369 -20.09 5.30 11.65
C HIS A 369 -19.94 6.48 12.63
N PHE A 370 -19.69 7.67 12.10
CA PHE A 370 -19.62 8.88 12.92
C PHE A 370 -20.98 9.22 13.53
N ALA A 371 -22.07 9.12 12.78
CA ALA A 371 -23.42 9.31 13.31
C ALA A 371 -23.76 8.29 14.40
N ASP A 372 -23.44 7.01 14.20
CA ASP A 372 -23.66 5.96 15.20
C ASP A 372 -22.89 6.26 16.49
N ARG A 373 -21.63 6.69 16.37
CA ARG A 373 -20.82 7.14 17.50
C ARG A 373 -21.45 8.32 18.23
N VAL A 374 -21.85 9.36 17.50
CA VAL A 374 -22.48 10.55 18.11
C VAL A 374 -23.78 10.16 18.82
N LYS A 375 -24.59 9.30 18.21
CA LYS A 375 -25.82 8.78 18.80
C LYS A 375 -25.55 8.02 20.11
N MET A 376 -24.54 7.16 20.14
CA MET A 376 -24.12 6.48 21.39
C MET A 376 -23.67 7.47 22.47
N GLU A 377 -23.00 8.56 22.10
CA GLU A 377 -22.45 9.53 23.05
C GLU A 377 -23.48 10.56 23.55
N SER A 378 -24.61 10.76 22.86
CA SER A 378 -25.53 11.89 23.12
C SER A 378 -27.03 11.53 23.10
N GLY A 379 -27.40 10.28 22.82
CA GLY A 379 -28.80 9.84 22.75
C GLY A 379 -29.50 10.31 21.48
N ASP A 380 -30.81 10.55 21.56
CA ASP A 380 -31.67 10.87 20.41
C ASP A 380 -32.00 12.38 20.26
N ASP A 381 -31.51 13.24 21.15
CA ASP A 381 -31.78 14.68 21.06
C ASP A 381 -30.89 15.36 20.00
N ALA A 382 -31.52 15.98 19.00
CA ALA A 382 -30.82 16.59 17.87
C ALA A 382 -29.88 17.74 18.28
N ALA A 383 -30.21 18.51 19.32
CA ALA A 383 -29.36 19.62 19.75
C ALA A 383 -28.09 19.10 20.46
N PHE A 384 -28.23 18.08 21.31
CA PHE A 384 -27.09 17.40 21.94
C PHE A 384 -26.22 16.65 20.91
N GLN A 385 -26.85 15.95 19.95
CA GLN A 385 -26.14 15.29 18.84
C GLN A 385 -25.34 16.29 18.00
N SER A 386 -25.95 17.41 17.62
CA SER A 386 -25.28 18.49 16.88
C SER A 386 -24.03 18.97 17.63
N ARG A 387 -24.17 19.37 18.90
CA ARG A 387 -23.04 19.80 19.73
C ARG A 387 -21.93 18.74 19.79
N ARG A 388 -22.31 17.48 19.97
CA ARG A 388 -21.36 16.37 20.08
C ARG A 388 -20.60 16.13 18.77
N ALA A 389 -21.28 16.21 17.64
CA ALA A 389 -20.70 16.09 16.31
C ALA A 389 -19.68 17.21 16.03
N PHE A 390 -20.04 18.47 16.31
CA PHE A 390 -19.13 19.62 16.14
C PHE A 390 -17.86 19.49 16.99
N ILE A 391 -17.97 19.13 18.27
CA ILE A 391 -16.76 18.98 19.11
C ILE A 391 -15.88 17.82 18.60
N ARG A 392 -16.48 16.73 18.10
CA ARG A 392 -15.71 15.59 17.58
C ARG A 392 -15.00 15.92 16.27
N ALA A 393 -15.66 16.60 15.35
CA ALA A 393 -15.11 16.90 14.03
C ALA A 393 -14.21 18.15 14.03
N LEU A 394 -14.60 19.20 14.74
CA LEU A 394 -14.00 20.53 14.66
C LEU A 394 -13.37 21.01 15.98
N GLY A 395 -13.47 20.22 17.06
CA GLY A 395 -12.87 20.59 18.36
C GLY A 395 -13.58 21.72 19.12
N ARG A 396 -14.68 22.26 18.59
CA ARG A 396 -15.44 23.37 19.20
C ARG A 396 -16.95 23.10 19.22
N LEU A 397 -17.70 23.95 19.92
CA LEU A 397 -19.16 23.97 19.86
C LEU A 397 -19.63 24.67 18.56
N PRO A 398 -20.81 24.31 18.04
CA PRO A 398 -21.44 25.10 17.00
C PRO A 398 -21.76 26.49 17.53
N ASP A 399 -21.58 27.51 16.70
CA ASP A 399 -21.97 28.87 17.05
C ASP A 399 -23.50 29.08 17.00
N GLN A 400 -23.94 30.31 17.22
CA GLN A 400 -25.37 30.65 17.22
C GLN A 400 -26.02 30.51 15.83
N GLN A 401 -25.25 30.70 14.76
CA GLN A 401 -25.73 30.58 13.37
C GLN A 401 -25.72 29.11 12.91
N GLU A 402 -24.86 28.27 13.47
CA GLU A 402 -24.73 26.84 13.13
C GLU A 402 -25.70 25.95 13.93
N SER A 403 -25.96 26.28 15.20
CA SER A 403 -26.67 25.41 16.14
C SER A 403 -28.09 25.04 15.68
N GLY A 404 -28.87 26.03 15.23
CA GLY A 404 -30.25 25.83 14.75
C GLY A 404 -30.30 24.99 13.47
N PRO A 405 -29.64 25.45 12.38
CA PRO A 405 -29.59 24.71 11.13
C PRO A 405 -29.06 23.28 11.26
N ALA A 406 -28.06 23.03 12.11
CA ALA A 406 -27.53 21.69 12.33
C ALA A 406 -28.58 20.76 12.99
N ALA A 407 -29.32 21.24 13.99
CA ALA A 407 -30.39 20.47 14.60
C ALA A 407 -31.55 20.21 13.62
N ASP A 408 -31.89 21.20 12.79
CA ASP A 408 -32.94 21.04 11.76
C ASP A 408 -32.52 20.09 10.65
N LEU A 409 -31.25 20.08 10.27
CA LEU A 409 -30.70 19.09 9.33
C LEU A 409 -30.81 17.67 9.88
N ILE A 410 -30.47 17.46 11.16
CA ILE A 410 -30.64 16.16 11.82
C ILE A 410 -32.10 15.72 11.79
N ARG A 411 -33.05 16.60 12.13
CA ARG A 411 -34.48 16.26 12.15
C ARG A 411 -35.04 15.95 10.76
N SER A 412 -34.58 16.65 9.73
CA SER A 412 -35.12 16.55 8.37
C SER A 412 -34.47 15.47 7.51
N ARG A 413 -33.17 15.21 7.70
CA ARG A 413 -32.38 14.30 6.85
C ARG A 413 -31.61 13.24 7.62
N GLY A 414 -31.47 13.40 8.93
CA GLY A 414 -30.74 12.47 9.79
C GLY A 414 -29.34 12.95 10.18
N LEU A 415 -28.81 12.33 11.21
CA LEU A 415 -27.47 12.59 11.73
C LEU A 415 -26.32 12.25 10.75
N PRO A 416 -26.40 11.20 9.90
CA PRO A 416 -25.37 10.94 8.89
C PRO A 416 -25.12 12.11 7.94
N GLU A 417 -26.17 12.86 7.56
CA GLU A 417 -26.06 14.03 6.70
C GLU A 417 -25.28 15.17 7.36
N LEU A 418 -25.51 15.43 8.65
CA LEU A 418 -24.69 16.41 9.40
C LEU A 418 -23.23 15.94 9.48
N CYS A 419 -23.00 14.67 9.81
CA CYS A 419 -21.65 14.10 9.91
C CYS A 419 -20.89 14.20 8.58
N ARG A 420 -21.57 13.91 7.47
CA ARG A 420 -21.05 14.05 6.11
C ARG A 420 -20.72 15.50 5.76
N MET A 421 -21.59 16.44 6.13
CA MET A 421 -21.36 17.87 5.94
C MET A 421 -20.10 18.32 6.69
N LEU A 422 -19.96 17.94 7.97
CA LEU A 422 -18.82 18.31 8.80
C LEU A 422 -17.49 17.83 8.21
N PHE A 423 -17.43 16.59 7.71
CA PHE A 423 -16.25 16.08 7.01
C PHE A 423 -15.86 16.84 5.75
N ASN A 424 -16.79 17.58 5.14
CA ASN A 424 -16.56 18.37 3.94
C ASN A 424 -16.33 19.86 4.22
N THR A 425 -16.23 20.25 5.49
CA THR A 425 -15.88 21.62 5.86
C THR A 425 -14.39 21.89 5.67
N SER A 426 -14.05 23.14 5.36
CA SER A 426 -12.65 23.57 5.30
C SER A 426 -11.97 23.40 6.66
N GLU A 427 -12.67 23.71 7.75
CA GLU A 427 -12.18 23.57 9.13
C GLU A 427 -11.79 22.13 9.48
N PHE A 428 -12.50 21.11 8.96
CA PHE A 428 -12.13 19.72 9.18
C PHE A 428 -10.80 19.32 8.49
N SER A 429 -10.47 19.98 7.38
CA SER A 429 -9.30 19.65 6.55
C SER A 429 -8.11 20.59 6.76
N HIS A 430 -8.21 21.56 7.66
CA HIS A 430 -7.15 22.49 8.01
C HIS A 430 -6.89 22.48 9.52
N VAL A 431 -5.63 22.65 9.92
CA VAL A 431 -5.22 22.79 11.31
C VAL A 431 -4.49 24.11 11.50
N ASP A 432 -4.69 24.73 12.67
CA ASP A 432 -4.05 25.98 13.07
C ASP A 432 -2.76 25.76 13.88
#